data_AF-A0A101XEH3-F1
#
_entry.id   AF-A0A101XEH3-F1
#
_cell.length_a   1.000
_cell.length_b   1.000
_cell.length_c   1.000
_cell.angle_alpha   90.00
_cell.angle_beta   90.00
_cell.angle_gamma   90.00
#
_symmetry.space_group_name_H-M   'P 1'
#
loop_
_entity.id
_entity.type
_entity.pdbx_description
1 polymer ?
#
loop_
_entity_poly.entity_id
_entity_poly.type
_entity_poly.pdbx_seq_one_letter_code
_entity_poly.pdbx_strand_id
1 'polypeptide(L)'
;MKNSGKGDTTVSVKDLGSETTRHVEQKPANKIRITFIESTVDSLKNTSIDVDMVYFNSVTIGRAPENIIVIPDITVSRRHAVISRDVNGSLVLTEGIL
;
A
#
# COMPACT_ATOMS: atom_id res chain seq x y z
N MET A 1 -23.48 65.82 4.57
CA MET A 1 -22.28 65.95 5.42
C MET A 1 -21.78 64.57 5.82
N LYS A 2 -20.46 64.36 5.70
CA LYS A 2 -19.59 63.28 6.22
C LYS A 2 -19.52 61.91 5.51
N ASN A 3 -18.38 61.76 4.81
CA ASN A 3 -17.67 60.55 4.39
C ASN A 3 -17.14 59.72 5.59
N SER A 4 -17.07 58.40 5.43
CA SER A 4 -15.96 57.50 5.83
C SER A 4 -16.38 56.09 5.35
N GLY A 5 -15.71 55.36 4.46
CA GLY A 5 -14.28 55.29 4.20
C GLY A 5 -13.68 54.11 4.98
N LYS A 6 -13.39 53.01 4.23
CA LYS A 6 -12.34 52.01 4.49
C LYS A 6 -12.72 50.72 5.24
N GLY A 7 -12.57 49.61 4.53
CA GLY A 7 -12.57 48.25 5.07
C GLY A 7 -12.56 47.18 3.98
N ASP A 8 -11.87 47.41 2.87
CA ASP A 8 -11.53 46.34 1.93
C ASP A 8 -10.62 45.37 2.72
N THR A 9 -11.17 44.24 3.16
CA THR A 9 -10.36 43.18 3.77
C THR A 9 -9.56 42.54 2.64
N THR A 10 -8.43 43.18 2.31
CA THR A 10 -7.39 42.54 1.53
C THR A 10 -6.88 41.36 2.34
N VAL A 11 -7.41 40.17 2.05
CA VAL A 11 -6.86 38.92 2.57
C VAL A 11 -5.46 38.81 1.98
N SER A 12 -4.45 38.90 2.84
CA SER A 12 -3.06 38.76 2.42
C SER A 12 -2.88 37.34 1.90
N VAL A 13 -2.41 37.18 0.66
CA VAL A 13 -2.14 35.86 0.03
C VAL A 13 -1.15 34.99 0.83
N LYS A 14 -0.56 35.52 1.91
CA LYS A 14 0.28 34.79 2.86
C LYS A 14 -0.51 33.89 3.82
N ASP A 15 -1.81 34.17 4.04
CA ASP A 15 -2.62 33.46 5.03
C ASP A 15 -3.37 32.25 4.44
N LEU A 16 -3.35 32.07 3.10
CA LEU A 16 -3.90 30.89 2.42
C LEU A 16 -2.94 29.69 2.42
N GLY A 17 -1.70 29.85 2.92
CA GLY A 17 -0.66 28.82 2.85
C GLY A 17 -0.66 27.81 4.00
N SER A 18 -1.44 28.02 5.06
CA SER A 18 -1.35 27.23 6.31
C SER A 18 -2.53 26.30 6.58
N GLU A 19 -3.62 26.36 5.80
CA GLU A 19 -4.83 25.56 6.07
C GLU A 19 -5.00 24.32 5.20
N THR A 20 -4.19 24.12 4.16
CA THR A 20 -4.37 22.96 3.25
C THR A 20 -3.46 21.77 3.56
N THR A 21 -2.58 21.85 4.56
CA THR A 21 -1.58 20.78 4.83
C THR A 21 -1.90 19.89 6.02
N ARG A 22 -3.11 19.97 6.59
CA ARG A 22 -3.49 19.19 7.77
C ARG A 22 -4.73 18.37 7.50
N HIS A 23 -4.67 17.46 6.53
CA HIS A 23 -5.38 16.17 6.48
C HIS A 23 -4.98 15.49 5.15
N VAL A 24 -3.68 15.29 4.93
CA VAL A 24 -3.31 14.02 4.28
C VAL A 24 -3.52 13.01 5.39
N GLU A 25 -4.77 12.57 5.55
CA GLU A 25 -5.06 11.30 6.20
C GLU A 25 -4.01 10.35 5.62
N GLN A 26 -3.07 9.91 6.46
CA GLN A 26 -2.08 8.94 6.06
C GLN A 26 -2.89 7.70 5.73
N LYS A 27 -3.36 7.62 4.48
CA LYS A 27 -4.08 6.49 3.94
C LYS A 27 -3.17 5.32 4.32
N PRO A 28 -3.66 4.38 5.16
CA PRO A 28 -2.81 3.32 5.69
C PRO A 28 -2.06 2.73 4.50
N ALA A 29 -0.75 2.53 4.64
CA ALA A 29 0.10 2.07 3.55
C ALA A 29 -0.52 0.82 2.92
N ASN A 30 -1.27 1.02 1.83
CA ASN A 30 -2.00 -0.06 1.17
C ASN A 30 -1.08 -0.82 0.23
N LYS A 31 0.13 -0.30 -0.02
CA LYS A 31 1.15 -0.99 -0.79
C LYS A 31 2.05 -1.78 0.14
N ILE A 32 2.21 -3.06 -0.16
CA ILE A 32 3.24 -3.91 0.43
C ILE A 32 4.33 -4.14 -0.62
N ARG A 33 5.58 -4.24 -0.15
CA ARG A 33 6.69 -4.68 -0.98
C ARG A 33 7.11 -6.08 -0.56
N ILE A 34 7.26 -6.96 -1.52
CA ILE A 34 7.81 -8.29 -1.33
C ILE A 34 9.13 -8.34 -2.08
N THR A 35 10.22 -8.56 -1.34
CA THR A 35 11.57 -8.66 -1.89
C THR A 35 12.00 -10.11 -1.81
N PHE A 36 12.40 -10.66 -2.95
CA PHE A 36 12.98 -11.99 -3.05
C PHE A 36 14.48 -11.90 -2.76
N ILE A 37 14.86 -12.20 -1.51
CA ILE A 37 16.27 -12.14 -1.08
C ILE A 37 17.08 -13.28 -1.71
N GLU A 38 16.51 -14.49 -1.72
CA GLU A 38 17.10 -15.68 -2.31
C GLU A 38 16.01 -16.49 -3.03
N SER A 39 16.38 -17.16 -4.12
CA SER A 39 15.48 -18.02 -4.89
C SER A 39 16.28 -19.00 -5.74
N THR A 40 15.75 -20.22 -5.93
CA THR A 40 16.29 -21.15 -6.94
C THR A 40 15.96 -20.73 -8.37
N VAL A 41 15.08 -19.74 -8.53
CA VAL A 41 14.71 -19.13 -9.80
C VAL A 41 15.51 -17.84 -9.96
N ASP A 42 16.57 -17.88 -10.76
CA ASP A 42 17.53 -16.76 -10.91
C ASP A 42 16.84 -15.42 -11.25
N SER A 43 15.79 -15.45 -12.06
CA SER A 43 15.06 -14.23 -12.46
C SER A 43 14.30 -13.57 -11.32
N LEU A 44 14.08 -14.27 -10.19
CA LEU A 44 13.43 -13.72 -9.01
C LEU A 44 14.44 -13.19 -8.00
N LYS A 45 15.67 -13.67 -7.99
CA LYS A 45 16.68 -13.29 -6.98
C LYS A 45 16.94 -11.78 -7.02
N ASN A 46 16.91 -11.14 -5.84
CA ASN A 46 17.05 -9.69 -5.63
C ASN A 46 16.00 -8.83 -6.36
N THR A 47 14.90 -9.42 -6.83
CA THR A 47 13.78 -8.66 -7.38
C THR A 47 12.82 -8.25 -6.27
N SER A 48 12.00 -7.24 -6.55
CA SER A 48 10.93 -6.82 -5.66
C SER A 48 9.65 -6.59 -6.45
N ILE A 49 8.53 -6.93 -5.83
CA ILE A 49 7.19 -6.63 -6.34
C ILE A 49 6.46 -5.75 -5.35
N ASP A 50 5.82 -4.71 -5.86
CA ASP A 50 4.94 -3.84 -5.08
C ASP A 50 3.49 -4.28 -5.34
N VAL A 51 2.77 -4.63 -4.28
CA VAL A 51 1.38 -5.08 -4.35
C VAL A 51 0.48 -4.06 -3.68
N ASP A 52 -0.49 -3.55 -4.41
CA ASP A 52 -1.51 -2.65 -3.87
C ASP A 52 -2.69 -3.46 -3.33
N MET A 53 -2.77 -3.54 -1.99
CA MET A 53 -3.82 -4.24 -1.25
C MET A 53 -5.18 -3.56 -1.33
N VAL A 54 -5.31 -2.40 -2.02
CA VAL A 54 -6.64 -1.86 -2.38
C VAL A 54 -7.43 -2.85 -3.24
N TYR A 55 -6.75 -3.61 -4.10
CA TYR A 55 -7.40 -4.49 -5.06
C TYR A 55 -7.60 -5.92 -4.57
N PHE A 56 -7.01 -6.28 -3.42
CA PHE A 56 -6.99 -7.65 -2.92
C PHE A 56 -7.28 -7.68 -1.42
N ASN A 57 -8.33 -8.41 -1.02
CA ASN A 57 -8.58 -8.73 0.39
C ASN A 57 -7.46 -9.62 0.96
N SER A 58 -6.88 -10.46 0.11
CA SER A 58 -5.77 -11.34 0.42
C SER A 58 -4.92 -11.60 -0.81
N VAL A 59 -3.63 -11.78 -0.63
CA VAL A 59 -2.65 -12.13 -1.66
C VAL A 59 -2.14 -13.53 -1.40
N THR A 60 -2.43 -14.46 -2.31
CA THR A 60 -1.97 -15.85 -2.24
C THR A 60 -0.59 -15.99 -2.87
N ILE A 61 0.26 -16.80 -2.25
CA ILE A 61 1.65 -17.05 -2.66
C ILE A 61 1.84 -18.56 -2.78
N GLY A 62 2.38 -19.03 -3.90
CA GLY A 62 2.69 -20.44 -4.09
C GLY A 62 3.14 -20.79 -5.50
N ARG A 63 3.48 -22.05 -5.76
CA ARG A 63 3.96 -22.48 -7.09
C ARG A 63 2.86 -22.72 -8.12
N ALA A 64 1.61 -22.89 -7.69
CA ALA A 64 0.51 -23.09 -8.61
C ALA A 64 0.17 -21.78 -9.34
N PRO A 65 -0.19 -21.82 -10.63
CA PRO A 65 -0.46 -20.64 -11.45
C PRO A 65 -1.71 -19.85 -11.02
N GLU A 66 -2.53 -20.43 -10.14
CA GLU A 66 -3.72 -19.81 -9.55
C GLU A 66 -3.41 -18.81 -8.42
N ASN A 67 -2.16 -18.75 -7.93
CA ASN A 67 -1.78 -17.76 -6.92
C ASN A 67 -1.59 -16.38 -7.54
N ILE A 68 -1.84 -15.34 -6.75
CA ILE A 68 -1.58 -13.95 -7.16
C ILE A 68 -0.07 -13.74 -7.34
N ILE A 69 0.74 -14.29 -6.43
CA ILE A 69 2.20 -14.31 -6.55
C ILE A 69 2.64 -15.75 -6.79
N VAL A 70 3.09 -16.00 -8.02
CA VAL A 70 3.58 -17.32 -8.42
C VAL A 70 5.08 -17.39 -8.21
N ILE A 71 5.52 -18.37 -7.41
CA ILE A 71 6.94 -18.71 -7.24
C ILE A 71 7.15 -20.08 -7.90
N PRO A 72 7.68 -20.16 -9.13
CA PRO A 72 7.74 -21.40 -9.90
C PRO A 72 8.89 -22.32 -9.44
N ASP A 73 8.86 -22.70 -8.16
CA ASP A 73 9.85 -23.54 -7.49
C ASP A 73 9.15 -24.80 -6.95
N ILE A 74 9.73 -25.98 -7.20
CA ILE A 74 9.17 -27.28 -6.79
C ILE A 74 9.13 -27.45 -5.26
N THR A 75 10.02 -26.77 -4.54
CA THR A 75 10.11 -26.81 -3.07
C THR A 75 9.04 -25.94 -2.40
N VAL A 76 8.41 -25.04 -3.15
CA VAL A 76 7.31 -24.20 -2.67
C VAL A 76 5.99 -24.97 -2.80
N SER A 77 5.14 -24.90 -1.77
CA SER A 77 3.82 -25.54 -1.82
C SER A 77 2.95 -24.93 -2.93
N ARG A 78 2.00 -25.71 -3.47
CA ARG A 78 1.06 -25.20 -4.49
C ARG A 78 0.37 -23.93 -4.03
N ARG A 79 -0.07 -23.92 -2.77
CA ARG A 79 -0.57 -22.76 -2.03
C ARG A 79 0.23 -22.69 -0.74
N HIS A 80 1.19 -21.79 -0.65
CA HIS A 80 2.23 -21.82 0.39
C HIS A 80 1.94 -20.83 1.52
N ALA A 81 1.51 -19.62 1.18
CA ALA A 81 1.17 -18.62 2.17
C ALA A 81 0.08 -17.68 1.66
N VAL A 82 -0.54 -16.96 2.59
CA VAL A 82 -1.53 -15.92 2.31
C VAL A 82 -1.21 -14.68 3.15
N ILE A 83 -1.06 -13.54 2.49
CA ILE A 83 -1.01 -12.23 3.13
C ILE A 83 -2.42 -11.65 3.11
N SER A 84 -2.96 -11.26 4.26
CA SER A 84 -4.29 -10.67 4.38
C SER A 84 -4.30 -9.54 5.41
N ARG A 85 -5.42 -8.81 5.48
CA ARG A 85 -5.71 -7.89 6.58
C ARG A 85 -6.60 -8.56 7.60
N ASP A 86 -6.27 -8.39 8.88
CA ASP A 86 -7.17 -8.77 9.96
C ASP A 86 -8.28 -7.73 10.16
N VAL A 87 -9.16 -7.98 11.14
CA VAL A 87 -10.27 -7.08 11.49
C VAL A 87 -9.80 -5.70 12.00
N ASN A 88 -8.54 -5.58 12.41
CA ASN A 88 -7.93 -4.34 12.89
C ASN A 88 -7.17 -3.60 11.77
N GLY A 89 -7.16 -4.15 10.55
CA GLY A 89 -6.42 -3.61 9.40
C GLY A 89 -4.92 -3.93 9.41
N SER A 90 -4.44 -4.75 10.32
CA SER A 90 -3.05 -5.20 10.39
C SER A 90 -2.78 -6.26 9.32
N LEU A 91 -1.58 -6.23 8.74
CA LEU A 91 -1.14 -7.27 7.81
C LEU A 91 -0.79 -8.55 8.58
N VAL A 92 -1.32 -9.67 8.12
CA VAL A 92 -1.07 -11.00 8.68
C VAL A 92 -0.60 -11.92 7.57
N LEU A 93 0.46 -12.69 7.85
CA LEU A 93 0.93 -13.79 7.02
C LEU A 93 0.46 -15.10 7.64
N THR A 94 -0.20 -15.93 6.86
CA THR A 94 -0.70 -17.25 7.29
C THR A 94 -0.24 -18.33 6.31
N GLU A 95 -0.19 -19.58 6.77
CA GLU A 95 0.11 -20.69 5.88
C GLU A 95 -1.02 -20.94 4.88
N GLY A 96 -0.65 -21.37 3.67
CA GLY A 96 -1.60 -21.77 2.65
C GLY A 96 -2.18 -23.14 2.97
N ILE A 97 -3.51 -23.22 3.15
CA ILE A 97 -4.21 -24.51 3.26
C ILE A 97 -4.17 -25.20 1.88
N LEU A 98 -3.72 -26.46 1.86
CA LEU A 98 -3.53 -27.34 0.69
C LEU A 98 -4.84 -27.78 0.00
#